data_AF-A0A7X7M7A0-F1
#
_entry.id   AF-A0A7X7M7A0-F1
#
_cell.length_a   1.000
_cell.length_b   1.000
_cell.length_c   1.000
_cell.angle_alpha   90.00
_cell.angle_beta   90.00
_cell.angle_gamma   90.00
#
_symmetry.space_group_name_H-M   'P 1'
#
loop_
_entity.id
_entity.type
_entity.pdbx_description
1 polymer ?
#
loop_
_entity_poly.entity_id
_entity_poly.type
_entity_poly.pdbx_seq_one_letter_code
_entity_poly.pdbx_strand_id
1 'polypeptide(L)'
;YVVMRAMRKNPDSRYAGAKEMTDALRAACESEMNGSVAEDSAFGEDEGFKKALAVTKPAARNKARSAGARQLNKKRVLILAGAGVLFIALLLVVGSLTGILGGGKTTEVPGVVGDMLSEAEAKMEDKGLLVDAKYVNSDQENGIVLEQSIKAGEKVSVGRTITLTVSKGAATIPMPDVLGATRKVAELTLTNKNIKYNITEQYDEEKPRNEVIFQSPEAGADIALDTVAELVISLGPEPISIIMPNFLGLTMEKANPVIEENNFVILTWKYGVSYDYAAGQICEQSVAPGTPAKTGAELTLTISEGPGPQTKAYNVRWVVTGDGGGHDVIIRISDADGTREVYHEQMDTGDIIDFNFNYSGRGTMEILLDGVVVRSSDLD
;
A
#
# COMPACT_ATOMS: atom_id res chain seq x y z
N TYR A 1 24.46 11.11 -2.30
CA TYR A 1 25.47 11.45 -3.34
C TYR A 1 26.03 10.23 -4.07
N VAL A 2 26.43 9.16 -3.35
CA VAL A 2 27.09 7.97 -3.93
C VAL A 2 26.26 7.24 -5.00
N VAL A 3 24.96 7.02 -4.75
CA VAL A 3 24.06 6.31 -5.70
C VAL A 3 23.96 7.04 -7.05
N MET A 4 23.88 8.37 -7.05
CA MET A 4 23.78 9.18 -8.26
C MET A 4 25.04 9.10 -9.13
N ARG A 5 26.23 9.00 -8.53
CA ARG A 5 27.49 8.81 -9.27
C ARG A 5 27.61 7.40 -9.85
N ALA A 6 27.15 6.39 -9.11
CA ALA A 6 27.13 5.00 -9.59
C ALA A 6 26.18 4.79 -10.78
N MET A 7 25.10 5.57 -10.88
CA MET A 7 24.09 5.47 -11.93
C MET A 7 24.35 6.37 -13.15
N ARG A 8 25.51 7.03 -13.26
CA ARG A 8 25.80 7.92 -14.40
C ARG A 8 25.78 7.17 -15.73
N LYS A 9 25.20 7.79 -16.76
CA LYS A 9 25.03 7.16 -18.09
C LYS A 9 26.38 6.87 -18.76
N ASN A 10 27.37 7.74 -18.57
CA ASN A 10 28.75 7.52 -19.02
C ASN A 10 29.50 6.63 -18.00
N PRO A 11 30.04 5.45 -18.39
CA PRO A 11 30.82 4.58 -17.51
C PRO A 11 32.04 5.26 -16.87
N ASP A 12 32.73 6.14 -17.61
CA ASP A 12 33.94 6.84 -17.11
C ASP A 12 33.62 7.85 -16.01
N SER A 13 32.35 8.20 -15.85
CA SER A 13 31.87 9.08 -14.79
C SER A 13 31.42 8.33 -13.52
N ARG A 14 31.42 6.99 -13.53
CA ARG A 14 31.10 6.14 -12.37
C ARG A 14 32.35 5.93 -11.49
N TYR A 15 32.20 5.13 -10.44
CA TYR A 15 33.35 4.66 -9.66
C TYR A 15 34.17 3.67 -10.48
N ALA A 16 35.49 3.80 -10.46
CA ALA A 16 36.41 2.93 -11.20
C ALA A 16 36.43 1.49 -10.67
N GLY A 17 35.92 1.26 -9.45
CA GLY A 17 35.76 -0.07 -8.88
C GLY A 17 35.15 -0.06 -7.46
N ALA A 18 34.92 -1.25 -6.92
CA ALA A 18 34.26 -1.45 -5.62
C ALA A 18 35.00 -0.75 -4.46
N LYS A 19 36.33 -0.65 -4.53
CA LYS A 19 37.16 0.01 -3.50
C LYS A 19 36.85 1.51 -3.40
N GLU A 20 36.84 2.21 -4.53
CA GLU A 20 36.53 3.66 -4.58
C GLU A 20 35.10 3.95 -4.11
N MET A 21 34.15 3.06 -4.43
CA MET A 21 32.77 3.17 -3.97
C MET A 21 32.64 2.95 -2.46
N THR A 22 33.39 2.00 -1.90
CA THR A 22 33.40 1.71 -0.45
C THR A 22 33.96 2.87 0.35
N ASP A 23 35.04 3.48 -0.14
CA ASP A 23 35.64 4.65 0.50
C ASP A 23 34.69 5.87 0.45
N ALA A 24 33.93 6.03 -0.65
CA ALA A 24 32.91 7.06 -0.77
C ALA A 24 31.70 6.83 0.16
N LEU A 25 31.30 5.57 0.42
CA LEU A 25 30.24 5.22 1.37
C LEU A 25 30.67 5.49 2.82
N ARG A 26 31.92 5.14 3.16
CA ARG A 26 32.48 5.40 4.50
C ARG A 26 32.52 6.90 4.80
N ALA A 27 33.02 7.70 3.85
CA ALA A 27 33.06 9.16 3.99
C ALA A 27 31.66 9.78 4.09
N ALA A 28 30.66 9.23 3.39
CA ALA A 28 29.27 9.68 3.49
C ALA A 28 28.67 9.40 4.89
N CYS A 29 28.89 8.20 5.43
CA CYS A 29 28.46 7.86 6.80
C CYS A 29 29.13 8.75 7.86
N GLU A 30 30.42 9.04 7.70
CA GLU A 30 31.15 9.95 8.60
C GLU A 30 30.64 11.40 8.51
N SER A 31 30.21 11.85 7.33
CA SER A 31 29.62 13.18 7.16
C SER A 31 28.22 13.32 7.77
N GLU A 32 27.40 12.26 7.73
CA GLU A 32 26.07 12.26 8.36
C GLU A 32 26.16 12.24 9.89
N MET A 33 27.18 11.60 10.47
CA MET A 33 27.42 11.62 11.92
C MET A 33 27.91 12.98 12.44
N ASN A 34 28.55 13.80 11.62
CA ASN A 34 29.12 15.09 12.03
C ASN A 34 28.28 16.32 11.61
N GLY A 35 27.10 16.13 11.02
CA GLY A 35 26.16 17.23 10.72
C GLY A 35 26.66 18.26 9.69
N SER A 36 27.79 18.02 9.02
CA SER A 36 28.29 18.88 7.95
C SER A 36 27.96 18.27 6.60
N VAL A 37 26.90 18.78 5.96
CA VAL A 37 26.67 18.51 4.54
C VAL A 37 27.80 19.21 3.77
N ALA A 38 28.74 18.44 3.27
CA ALA A 38 29.72 18.93 2.31
C ALA A 38 29.00 19.23 0.98
N GLU A 39 28.43 20.44 0.88
CA GLU A 39 28.22 21.09 -0.41
C GLU A 39 29.60 21.45 -0.94
N ASP A 40 30.15 20.61 -1.81
CA ASP A 40 31.23 21.05 -2.68
C ASP A 40 30.80 21.01 -4.15
N SER A 41 31.09 22.15 -4.75
CA SER A 41 30.83 22.66 -6.07
C SER A 41 31.41 21.79 -7.19
N ALA A 42 30.55 21.08 -7.91
CA ALA A 42 30.91 20.48 -9.20
C ALA A 42 29.69 20.27 -10.11
N PHE A 43 28.90 21.33 -10.31
CA PHE A 43 28.11 21.47 -11.54
C PHE A 43 29.00 22.12 -12.60
N GLY A 44 29.80 21.29 -13.27
CA GLY A 44 30.49 21.67 -14.50
C GLY A 44 29.62 21.29 -15.70
N GLU A 45 29.22 22.29 -16.47
CA GLU A 45 28.59 22.16 -17.78
C GLU A 45 29.48 21.34 -18.71
N ASP A 46 28.96 20.25 -19.29
CA ASP A 46 29.71 19.47 -20.28
C ASP A 46 29.51 20.08 -21.69
N GLU A 47 30.52 20.87 -22.05
CA GLU A 47 30.93 21.24 -23.42
C GLU A 47 31.22 19.97 -24.25
N GLY A 48 30.17 19.29 -24.71
CA GLY A 48 30.31 18.01 -25.43
C GLY A 48 29.52 17.87 -26.73
N PHE A 49 28.85 18.92 -27.23
CA PHE A 49 27.98 18.78 -28.42
C PHE A 49 27.99 19.97 -29.40
N LYS A 50 29.13 20.64 -29.60
CA LYS A 50 29.29 21.64 -30.68
C LYS A 50 30.65 21.56 -31.36
N LYS A 51 30.85 20.54 -32.19
CA LYS A 51 31.81 20.59 -33.31
C LYS A 51 31.48 19.58 -34.41
N ALA A 52 30.50 19.91 -35.23
CA ALA A 52 30.50 19.54 -36.65
C ALA A 52 29.61 20.52 -37.40
N LEU A 53 30.14 21.05 -38.52
CA LEU A 53 29.51 21.95 -39.50
C LEU A 53 29.51 23.44 -39.14
N ALA A 54 30.70 24.04 -39.20
CA ALA A 54 30.85 25.42 -39.63
C ALA A 54 31.22 25.42 -41.13
N VAL A 55 30.30 25.82 -42.01
CA VAL A 55 30.64 26.43 -43.31
C VAL A 55 29.64 27.55 -43.61
N THR A 56 30.20 28.77 -43.69
CA THR A 56 29.75 30.05 -44.30
C THR A 56 28.56 30.84 -43.72
N LYS A 57 28.92 31.88 -42.95
CA LYS A 57 28.34 33.25 -42.90
C LYS A 57 28.67 34.03 -44.20
N PRO A 58 28.22 35.29 -44.43
CA PRO A 58 27.17 36.13 -43.80
C PRO A 58 26.18 36.67 -44.88
N ALA A 59 25.14 37.48 -44.66
CA ALA A 59 25.14 38.82 -44.07
C ALA A 59 23.73 39.48 -44.05
N ALA A 60 23.65 40.52 -43.20
CA ALA A 60 22.81 41.72 -43.34
C ALA A 60 21.30 41.68 -43.00
N ARG A 61 21.06 41.83 -41.69
CA ARG A 61 20.18 42.81 -41.05
C ARG A 61 19.75 44.00 -41.94
N ASN A 62 18.45 44.25 -42.07
CA ASN A 62 17.84 45.51 -41.60
C ASN A 62 16.30 45.51 -41.54
N LYS A 63 15.81 46.10 -40.45
CA LYS A 63 14.42 46.49 -40.17
C LYS A 63 13.99 47.62 -41.12
N ALA A 64 12.71 47.66 -41.50
CA ALA A 64 11.80 48.74 -41.09
C ALA A 64 10.40 48.60 -41.71
N ARG A 65 9.41 48.63 -40.81
CA ARG A 65 8.03 49.14 -40.93
C ARG A 65 7.58 49.70 -42.29
N SER A 66 6.40 49.25 -42.72
CA SER A 66 5.29 50.18 -42.93
C SER A 66 3.98 49.55 -42.48
N ALA A 67 3.31 50.24 -41.57
CA ALA A 67 1.92 50.03 -41.22
C ALA A 67 1.12 51.04 -42.05
N GLY A 68 0.14 50.56 -42.81
CA GLY A 68 -0.84 51.37 -43.52
C GLY A 68 -2.23 50.83 -43.22
N ALA A 69 -2.82 51.34 -42.15
CA ALA A 69 -4.22 51.12 -41.81
C ALA A 69 -5.12 52.09 -42.60
N ARG A 70 -6.29 51.63 -43.05
CA ARG A 70 -7.59 52.32 -42.91
C ARG A 70 -8.72 51.37 -43.29
N GLN A 71 -9.48 50.91 -42.29
CA GLN A 71 -10.77 51.48 -41.83
C GLN A 71 -11.93 51.13 -42.78
N LEU A 72 -12.71 50.10 -42.44
CA LEU A 72 -13.92 50.11 -41.58
C LEU A 72 -15.19 50.28 -42.43
N ASN A 73 -16.10 49.30 -42.39
CA ASN A 73 -17.39 49.55 -41.74
C ASN A 73 -18.26 48.30 -41.53
N LYS A 74 -18.96 48.37 -40.39
CA LYS A 74 -19.90 47.43 -39.81
C LYS A 74 -21.21 47.35 -40.62
N LYS A 75 -21.79 46.15 -40.74
CA LYS A 75 -23.16 45.83 -40.27
C LYS A 75 -23.43 44.33 -40.41
N ARG A 76 -24.15 43.84 -39.41
CA ARG A 76 -24.57 42.44 -39.18
C ARG A 76 -25.57 42.00 -40.27
N VAL A 77 -25.70 40.67 -40.44
CA VAL A 77 -26.91 39.86 -40.72
C VAL A 77 -26.59 38.73 -41.71
N LEU A 78 -26.45 37.51 -41.17
CA LEU A 78 -27.09 36.24 -41.57
C LEU A 78 -27.02 35.71 -43.02
N ILE A 79 -26.79 34.38 -43.08
CA ILE A 79 -27.30 33.36 -44.04
C ILE A 79 -26.31 32.80 -45.07
N LEU A 80 -25.82 31.58 -44.82
CA LEU A 80 -26.27 30.35 -45.49
C LEU A 80 -26.32 30.30 -47.04
N ALA A 81 -25.56 31.11 -47.76
CA ALA A 81 -25.62 31.15 -49.24
C ALA A 81 -24.31 30.75 -49.96
N GLY A 82 -23.44 29.96 -49.32
CA GLY A 82 -22.25 29.38 -49.98
C GLY A 82 -22.47 27.97 -50.53
N ALA A 83 -23.47 27.24 -50.03
CA ALA A 83 -23.78 25.87 -50.44
C ALA A 83 -24.96 25.77 -51.42
N GLY A 84 -25.80 26.80 -51.53
CA GLY A 84 -26.99 26.79 -52.39
C GLY A 84 -26.70 26.96 -53.89
N VAL A 85 -25.67 27.72 -54.26
CA VAL A 85 -25.38 27.99 -55.69
C VAL A 85 -24.66 26.82 -56.35
N LEU A 86 -23.84 26.08 -55.60
CA LEU A 86 -23.24 24.83 -56.10
C LEU A 86 -24.26 23.67 -56.12
N PHE A 87 -25.27 23.69 -55.25
CA PHE A 87 -26.35 22.71 -55.25
C PHE A 87 -27.33 22.93 -56.41
N ILE A 88 -27.62 24.18 -56.80
CA ILE A 88 -28.45 24.46 -57.98
C ILE A 88 -27.70 24.19 -59.29
N ALA A 89 -26.38 24.44 -59.34
CA ALA A 89 -25.56 24.05 -60.49
C ALA A 89 -25.40 22.51 -60.62
N LEU A 90 -25.34 21.79 -59.49
CA LEU A 90 -25.33 20.32 -59.49
C LEU A 90 -26.71 19.74 -59.85
N LEU A 91 -27.80 20.36 -59.39
CA LEU A 91 -29.17 19.95 -59.75
C LEU A 91 -29.51 20.22 -61.22
N LEU A 92 -28.91 21.23 -61.86
CA LEU A 92 -29.10 21.48 -63.29
C LEU A 92 -28.30 20.52 -64.19
N VAL A 93 -27.24 19.89 -63.68
CA VAL A 93 -26.56 18.78 -64.36
C VAL A 93 -27.27 17.44 -64.14
N VAL A 94 -27.97 17.27 -63.01
CA VAL A 94 -28.79 16.06 -62.75
C VAL A 94 -30.12 16.06 -63.52
N GLY A 95 -30.62 17.21 -63.98
CA GLY A 95 -31.87 17.31 -64.75
C GLY A 95 -31.74 17.14 -66.27
N SER A 96 -30.52 17.13 -66.84
CA SER A 96 -30.29 17.22 -68.29
C SER A 96 -29.45 16.08 -68.88
N LEU A 97 -29.32 14.95 -68.17
CA LEU A 97 -28.62 13.76 -68.66
C LEU A 97 -29.34 12.43 -68.30
N THR A 98 -30.67 12.42 -68.35
CA THR A 98 -31.46 11.17 -68.27
C THR A 98 -31.79 10.58 -69.64
N GLY A 99 -31.23 11.15 -70.71
CA GLY A 99 -31.31 10.64 -72.06
C GLY A 99 -29.97 10.12 -72.54
N ILE A 100 -29.89 8.81 -72.72
CA ILE A 100 -29.02 8.08 -73.66
C ILE A 100 -27.65 7.61 -73.07
N LEU A 101 -27.53 6.27 -73.02
CA LEU A 101 -26.35 5.39 -72.78
C LEU A 101 -26.06 4.91 -71.34
N GLY A 102 -26.79 3.87 -70.89
CA GLY A 102 -26.30 2.92 -69.87
C GLY A 102 -27.30 2.50 -68.79
N GLY A 103 -28.37 1.77 -69.15
CA GLY A 103 -29.41 1.30 -68.23
C GLY A 103 -28.93 0.24 -67.21
N GLY A 104 -28.34 0.70 -66.11
CA GLY A 104 -28.16 -0.11 -64.91
C GLY A 104 -29.44 -0.17 -64.08
N LYS A 105 -29.83 -1.35 -63.59
CA LYS A 105 -30.90 -1.47 -62.58
C LYS A 105 -30.48 -0.64 -61.36
N THR A 106 -31.35 0.26 -60.91
CA THR A 106 -31.15 1.03 -59.67
C THR A 106 -32.03 0.46 -58.57
N THR A 107 -31.58 0.57 -57.33
CA THR A 107 -32.25 0.06 -56.12
C THR A 107 -32.15 1.11 -55.01
N GLU A 108 -33.06 1.06 -54.04
CA GLU A 108 -33.03 1.94 -52.88
C GLU A 108 -32.22 1.32 -51.75
N VAL A 109 -31.37 2.12 -51.11
CA VAL A 109 -30.55 1.69 -49.97
C VAL A 109 -31.45 1.49 -48.75
N PRO A 110 -31.50 0.29 -48.13
CA PRO A 110 -32.24 0.06 -46.91
C PRO A 110 -31.58 0.78 -45.71
N GLY A 111 -32.37 1.11 -44.69
CA GLY A 111 -31.87 1.63 -43.42
C GLY A 111 -31.47 0.47 -42.52
N VAL A 112 -30.20 0.41 -42.14
CA VAL A 112 -29.63 -0.68 -41.34
C VAL A 112 -28.89 -0.21 -40.09
N VAL A 113 -28.92 1.09 -39.79
CA VAL A 113 -28.35 1.64 -38.54
C VAL A 113 -29.17 1.12 -37.36
N GLY A 114 -28.49 0.56 -36.36
CA GLY A 114 -29.09 -0.08 -35.19
C GLY A 114 -29.36 -1.59 -35.37
N ASP A 115 -29.29 -2.11 -36.60
CA ASP A 115 -29.40 -3.54 -36.84
C ASP A 115 -28.10 -4.27 -36.49
N MET A 116 -28.21 -5.58 -36.23
CA MET A 116 -27.05 -6.46 -36.17
C MET A 116 -26.46 -6.63 -37.57
N LEU A 117 -25.13 -6.69 -37.70
CA LEU A 117 -24.44 -6.75 -39.00
C LEU A 117 -25.00 -7.84 -39.93
N SER A 118 -25.31 -9.02 -39.39
CA SER A 118 -25.89 -10.12 -40.17
C SER A 118 -27.26 -9.78 -40.77
N GLU A 119 -28.10 -9.02 -40.06
CA GLU A 119 -29.40 -8.57 -40.56
C GLU A 119 -29.23 -7.44 -41.59
N ALA A 120 -28.28 -6.53 -41.34
CA ALA A 120 -27.93 -5.46 -42.26
C ALA A 120 -27.42 -6.02 -43.61
N GLU A 121 -26.56 -7.03 -43.57
CA GLU A 121 -26.06 -7.74 -44.74
C GLU A 121 -27.18 -8.40 -45.53
N ALA A 122 -28.10 -9.11 -44.87
CA ALA A 122 -29.25 -9.73 -45.52
C ALA A 122 -30.15 -8.68 -46.22
N LYS A 123 -30.47 -7.57 -45.54
CA LYS A 123 -31.28 -6.48 -46.12
C LYS A 123 -30.60 -5.84 -47.33
N MET A 124 -29.28 -5.69 -47.31
CA MET A 124 -28.50 -5.12 -48.41
C MET A 124 -28.40 -6.10 -49.59
N GLU A 125 -28.18 -7.39 -49.32
CA GLU A 125 -28.11 -8.45 -50.32
C GLU A 125 -29.44 -8.63 -51.06
N ASP A 126 -30.58 -8.57 -50.34
CA ASP A 126 -31.93 -8.58 -50.93
C ASP A 126 -32.15 -7.44 -51.94
N LYS A 127 -31.43 -6.33 -51.80
CA LYS A 127 -31.44 -5.19 -52.72
C LYS A 127 -30.35 -5.26 -53.78
N GLY A 128 -29.53 -6.30 -53.78
CA GLY A 128 -28.39 -6.49 -54.67
C GLY A 128 -27.25 -5.50 -54.38
N LEU A 129 -27.10 -5.04 -53.14
CA LEU A 129 -26.02 -4.17 -52.71
C LEU A 129 -24.91 -4.99 -52.04
N LEU A 130 -23.68 -4.49 -52.12
CA LEU A 130 -22.53 -5.12 -51.46
C LEU A 130 -22.24 -4.38 -50.14
N VAL A 131 -21.73 -5.09 -49.14
CA VAL A 131 -21.38 -4.51 -47.84
C VAL A 131 -19.86 -4.50 -47.65
N ASP A 132 -19.34 -3.38 -47.14
CA ASP A 132 -17.96 -3.24 -46.66
C ASP A 132 -18.00 -2.82 -45.19
N ALA A 133 -17.66 -3.72 -44.26
CA ALA A 133 -17.77 -3.48 -42.83
C ALA A 133 -16.46 -2.89 -42.25
N LYS A 134 -16.57 -1.72 -41.60
CA LYS A 134 -15.50 -1.07 -40.84
C LYS A 134 -15.82 -1.08 -39.36
N TYR A 135 -14.91 -1.60 -38.55
CA TYR A 135 -15.17 -1.82 -37.14
C TYR A 135 -14.48 -0.80 -36.23
N VAL A 136 -15.25 -0.13 -35.37
CA VAL A 136 -14.78 0.89 -34.41
C VAL A 136 -15.25 0.59 -32.99
N ASN A 137 -14.48 0.96 -31.98
CA ASN A 137 -14.94 0.87 -30.58
C ASN A 137 -16.06 1.87 -30.34
N SER A 138 -17.12 1.44 -29.66
CA SER A 138 -18.24 2.30 -29.27
C SER A 138 -18.89 1.77 -27.99
N ASP A 139 -19.83 2.51 -27.42
CA ASP A 139 -20.63 2.07 -26.28
C ASP A 139 -21.73 1.06 -26.65
N GLN A 140 -22.00 0.86 -27.95
CA GLN A 140 -22.97 -0.14 -28.43
C GLN A 140 -22.39 -1.54 -28.39
N GLU A 141 -23.27 -2.54 -28.29
CA GLU A 141 -22.90 -3.96 -28.33
C GLU A 141 -22.12 -4.30 -29.61
N ASN A 142 -21.21 -5.26 -29.50
CA ASN A 142 -20.40 -5.73 -30.62
C ASN A 142 -21.30 -6.26 -31.75
N GLY A 143 -21.07 -5.79 -32.98
CA GLY A 143 -21.82 -6.21 -34.16
C GLY A 143 -22.99 -5.30 -34.54
N ILE A 144 -23.32 -4.27 -33.75
CA ILE A 144 -24.35 -3.28 -34.11
C ILE A 144 -23.82 -2.29 -35.14
N VAL A 145 -24.60 -2.00 -36.18
CA VAL A 145 -24.28 -0.98 -37.17
C VAL A 145 -24.54 0.42 -36.61
N LEU A 146 -23.48 1.23 -36.55
CA LEU A 146 -23.50 2.60 -36.03
C LEU A 146 -23.81 3.62 -37.12
N GLU A 147 -23.29 3.41 -38.33
CA GLU A 147 -23.40 4.34 -39.45
C GLU A 147 -23.37 3.60 -40.79
N GLN A 148 -24.06 4.14 -41.79
CA GLN A 148 -23.98 3.70 -43.18
C GLN A 148 -23.53 4.85 -44.08
N SER A 149 -22.63 4.58 -45.04
CA SER A 149 -22.03 5.63 -45.88
C SER A 149 -22.99 6.31 -46.86
N ILE A 150 -24.10 5.64 -47.21
CA ILE A 150 -25.18 6.18 -48.06
C ILE A 150 -26.47 6.08 -47.26
N LYS A 151 -27.24 7.17 -47.20
CA LYS A 151 -28.45 7.24 -46.35
C LYS A 151 -29.55 6.33 -46.88
N ALA A 152 -30.38 5.85 -45.95
CA ALA A 152 -31.56 5.07 -46.28
C ALA A 152 -32.47 5.81 -47.26
N GLY A 153 -33.00 5.11 -48.26
CA GLY A 153 -33.88 5.64 -49.30
C GLY A 153 -33.17 6.27 -50.50
N GLU A 154 -31.85 6.43 -50.48
CA GLU A 154 -31.11 6.91 -51.67
C GLU A 154 -31.09 5.83 -52.76
N LYS A 155 -31.16 6.26 -54.03
CA LYS A 155 -31.12 5.36 -55.20
C LYS A 155 -29.71 5.21 -55.71
N VAL A 156 -29.25 3.97 -55.77
CA VAL A 156 -27.91 3.60 -56.25
C VAL A 156 -28.00 2.48 -57.28
N SER A 157 -26.96 2.29 -58.07
CA SER A 157 -26.87 1.13 -58.98
C SER A 157 -26.78 -0.17 -58.18
N VAL A 158 -27.45 -1.22 -58.65
CA VAL A 158 -27.25 -2.58 -58.14
C VAL A 158 -25.77 -2.96 -58.24
N GLY A 159 -25.24 -3.63 -57.21
CA GLY A 159 -23.83 -3.95 -57.04
C GLY A 159 -23.00 -2.84 -56.38
N ARG A 160 -23.63 -1.71 -55.99
CA ARG A 160 -22.94 -0.66 -55.24
C ARG A 160 -22.55 -1.15 -53.85
N THR A 161 -21.29 -0.94 -53.48
CA THR A 161 -20.79 -1.18 -52.11
C THR A 161 -21.22 -0.06 -51.17
N ILE A 162 -21.86 -0.43 -50.08
CA ILE A 162 -22.20 0.42 -48.95
C ILE A 162 -21.24 0.11 -47.81
N THR A 163 -20.54 1.11 -47.31
CA THR A 163 -19.65 0.93 -46.15
C THR A 163 -20.47 1.09 -44.88
N LEU A 164 -20.47 0.07 -44.04
CA LEU A 164 -21.11 0.09 -42.73
C LEU A 164 -20.05 0.26 -41.64
N THR A 165 -20.28 1.18 -40.72
CA THR A 165 -19.46 1.32 -39.51
C THR A 165 -20.12 0.50 -38.41
N VAL A 166 -19.40 -0.50 -37.89
CA VAL A 166 -19.92 -1.51 -36.96
C VAL A 166 -19.21 -1.36 -35.61
N SER A 167 -19.96 -1.48 -34.52
CA SER A 167 -19.39 -1.47 -33.17
C SER A 167 -18.56 -2.72 -32.89
N LYS A 168 -17.39 -2.51 -32.26
CA LYS A 168 -16.56 -3.55 -31.62
C LYS A 168 -16.88 -3.76 -30.15
N GLY A 169 -17.84 -3.01 -29.59
CA GLY A 169 -18.00 -2.85 -28.15
C GLY A 169 -17.01 -1.82 -27.57
N ALA A 170 -17.13 -1.62 -26.24
CA ALA A 170 -16.31 -0.68 -25.50
C ALA A 170 -14.82 -1.03 -25.63
N ALA A 171 -13.95 -0.03 -25.48
CA ALA A 171 -12.51 -0.28 -25.45
C ALA A 171 -12.15 -1.07 -24.18
N THR A 172 -11.57 -2.25 -24.36
CA THR A 172 -11.10 -3.12 -23.27
C THR A 172 -9.58 -3.19 -23.25
N ILE A 173 -9.04 -3.56 -22.10
CA ILE A 173 -7.64 -3.93 -21.91
C ILE A 173 -7.57 -5.28 -21.20
N PRO A 174 -6.54 -6.11 -21.43
CA PRO A 174 -6.39 -7.35 -20.69
C PRO A 174 -5.97 -7.08 -19.25
N MET A 175 -6.63 -7.73 -18.30
CA MET A 175 -6.28 -7.69 -16.88
C MET A 175 -4.89 -8.32 -16.67
N PRO A 176 -3.92 -7.61 -16.08
CA PRO A 176 -2.60 -8.18 -15.81
C PRO A 176 -2.67 -9.29 -14.75
N ASP A 177 -1.70 -10.21 -14.82
CA ASP A 177 -1.46 -11.21 -13.79
C ASP A 177 -0.62 -10.59 -12.67
N VAL A 178 -1.22 -10.48 -11.49
CA VAL A 178 -0.56 -10.03 -10.27
C VAL A 178 -0.67 -11.06 -9.15
N LEU A 179 -1.19 -12.25 -9.44
CA LEU A 179 -1.31 -13.33 -8.46
C LEU A 179 0.10 -13.81 -8.05
N GLY A 180 0.33 -13.97 -6.75
CA GLY A 180 1.65 -14.31 -6.21
C GLY A 180 2.68 -13.17 -6.27
N ALA A 181 2.33 -12.02 -6.83
CA ALA A 181 3.20 -10.85 -6.78
C ALA A 181 3.17 -10.23 -5.39
N THR A 182 4.25 -9.51 -5.03
CA THR A 182 4.21 -8.67 -3.83
C THR A 182 3.25 -7.50 -4.03
N ARG A 183 2.64 -7.01 -2.94
CA ARG A 183 1.79 -5.80 -2.91
C ARG A 183 2.31 -4.68 -3.80
N LYS A 184 3.58 -4.32 -3.61
CA LYS A 184 4.23 -3.22 -4.34
C LYS A 184 4.33 -3.48 -5.84
N VAL A 185 4.61 -4.72 -6.24
CA VAL A 185 4.68 -5.10 -7.65
C VAL A 185 3.29 -5.08 -8.28
N ALA A 186 2.27 -5.58 -7.58
CA ALA A 186 0.89 -5.58 -8.03
C ALA A 186 0.34 -4.15 -8.22
N GLU A 187 0.49 -3.29 -7.21
CA GLU A 187 0.09 -1.87 -7.26
C GLU A 187 0.76 -1.13 -8.43
N LEU A 188 2.07 -1.33 -8.62
CA LEU A 188 2.81 -0.71 -9.73
C LEU A 188 2.31 -1.22 -11.10
N THR A 189 2.02 -2.51 -11.21
CA THR A 189 1.56 -3.14 -12.45
C THR A 189 0.19 -2.60 -12.87
N LEU A 190 -0.75 -2.52 -11.93
CA LEU A 190 -2.09 -1.98 -12.16
C LEU A 190 -2.05 -0.49 -12.48
N THR A 191 -1.26 0.28 -11.72
CA THR A 191 -1.09 1.73 -11.94
C THR A 191 -0.51 2.03 -13.32
N ASN A 192 0.49 1.26 -13.77
CA ASN A 192 1.09 1.42 -15.11
C ASN A 192 0.10 1.14 -16.25
N LYS A 193 -0.97 0.37 -15.98
CA LYS A 193 -2.05 0.08 -16.92
C LYS A 193 -3.25 1.02 -16.76
N ASN A 194 -3.18 1.99 -15.85
CA ASN A 194 -4.28 2.87 -15.44
C ASN A 194 -5.51 2.11 -14.93
N ILE A 195 -5.30 0.91 -14.35
CA ILE A 195 -6.36 0.11 -13.75
C ILE A 195 -6.54 0.57 -12.30
N LYS A 196 -7.76 0.92 -11.92
CA LYS A 196 -8.11 1.23 -10.53
C LYS A 196 -8.19 -0.07 -9.74
N TYR A 197 -7.89 -0.01 -8.44
CA TYR A 197 -7.95 -1.21 -7.60
C TYR A 197 -8.30 -0.91 -6.15
N ASN A 198 -8.86 -1.92 -5.48
CA ASN A 198 -9.09 -1.99 -4.05
C ASN A 198 -8.27 -3.16 -3.48
N ILE A 199 -7.71 -2.95 -2.30
CA ILE A 199 -6.93 -3.97 -1.58
C ILE A 199 -7.65 -4.31 -0.28
N THR A 200 -7.79 -5.59 -0.02
CA THR A 200 -8.16 -6.16 1.28
C THR A 200 -7.04 -7.09 1.76
N GLU A 201 -7.01 -7.37 3.05
CA GLU A 201 -5.96 -8.18 3.68
C GLU A 201 -6.59 -9.36 4.42
N GLN A 202 -5.98 -10.55 4.32
CA GLN A 202 -6.48 -11.78 4.93
C GLN A 202 -5.30 -12.65 5.40
N TYR A 203 -5.48 -13.39 6.50
CA TYR A 203 -4.52 -14.42 6.90
C TYR A 203 -4.55 -15.61 5.93
N ASP A 204 -3.37 -16.17 5.66
CA ASP A 204 -3.17 -17.32 4.80
C ASP A 204 -2.02 -18.17 5.34
N GLU A 205 -2.29 -19.43 5.64
CA GLU A 205 -1.33 -20.35 6.27
C GLU A 205 -0.19 -20.77 5.33
N GLU A 206 -0.41 -20.73 4.02
CA GLU A 206 0.56 -21.18 3.01
C GLU A 206 1.33 -20.02 2.38
N LYS A 207 0.70 -18.84 2.32
CA LYS A 207 1.23 -17.69 1.60
C LYS A 207 1.94 -16.70 2.52
N PRO A 208 3.16 -16.27 2.17
CA PRO A 208 3.89 -15.30 2.97
C PRO A 208 3.18 -13.94 2.98
N ARG A 209 3.47 -13.15 4.03
CA ARG A 209 2.96 -11.79 4.18
C ARG A 209 3.33 -10.91 2.97
N ASN A 210 2.39 -10.06 2.57
CA ASN A 210 2.47 -9.11 1.45
C ASN A 210 2.41 -9.72 0.04
N GLU A 211 2.05 -10.99 -0.10
CA GLU A 211 1.78 -11.64 -1.39
C GLU A 211 0.30 -11.49 -1.78
N VAL A 212 0.02 -11.26 -3.06
CA VAL A 212 -1.36 -11.27 -3.59
C VAL A 212 -1.84 -12.72 -3.68
N ILE A 213 -2.90 -13.03 -2.94
CA ILE A 213 -3.49 -14.38 -2.88
C ILE A 213 -4.77 -14.49 -3.70
N PHE A 214 -5.37 -13.35 -4.03
CA PHE A 214 -6.56 -13.29 -4.88
C PHE A 214 -6.53 -12.02 -5.73
N GLN A 215 -7.00 -12.16 -6.96
CA GLN A 215 -7.33 -11.03 -7.83
C GLN A 215 -8.68 -11.26 -8.51
N SER A 216 -9.42 -10.18 -8.70
CA SER A 216 -10.61 -10.15 -9.55
C SER A 216 -10.65 -8.83 -10.31
N PRO A 217 -10.90 -8.80 -11.63
CA PRO A 217 -11.05 -9.96 -12.53
C PRO A 217 -9.80 -10.85 -12.64
N GLU A 218 -9.99 -12.07 -13.14
CA GLU A 218 -8.90 -13.03 -13.36
C GLU A 218 -7.88 -12.52 -14.40
N ALA A 219 -6.66 -13.03 -14.32
CA ALA A 219 -5.59 -12.67 -15.25
C ALA A 219 -5.99 -12.97 -16.70
N GLY A 220 -5.76 -12.01 -17.59
CA GLY A 220 -6.09 -12.11 -19.01
C GLY A 220 -7.55 -11.80 -19.38
N ALA A 221 -8.44 -11.57 -18.40
CA ALA A 221 -9.81 -11.14 -18.68
C ALA A 221 -9.83 -9.78 -19.41
N ASP A 222 -10.69 -9.63 -20.42
CA ASP A 222 -10.92 -8.35 -21.09
C ASP A 222 -11.78 -7.44 -20.20
N ILE A 223 -11.16 -6.37 -19.68
CA ILE A 223 -11.81 -5.45 -18.74
C ILE A 223 -12.02 -4.08 -19.38
N ALA A 224 -13.15 -3.43 -19.05
CA ALA A 224 -13.38 -2.05 -19.42
C ALA A 224 -12.38 -1.12 -18.71
N LEU A 225 -12.05 0.01 -19.33
CA LEU A 225 -11.05 0.97 -18.83
C LEU A 225 -11.37 1.57 -17.45
N ASP A 226 -12.63 1.54 -17.01
CA ASP A 226 -13.11 2.05 -15.72
C ASP A 226 -13.28 0.97 -14.65
N THR A 227 -12.98 -0.29 -14.98
CA THR A 227 -13.04 -1.44 -14.05
C THR A 227 -12.15 -1.18 -12.83
N VAL A 228 -12.65 -1.58 -11.65
CA VAL A 228 -11.88 -1.58 -10.39
C VAL A 228 -11.52 -3.02 -10.06
N ALA A 229 -10.23 -3.34 -10.03
CA ALA A 229 -9.74 -4.65 -9.64
C ALA A 229 -9.77 -4.81 -8.11
N GLU A 230 -10.16 -5.98 -7.63
CA GLU A 230 -10.10 -6.36 -6.22
C GLU A 230 -8.91 -7.27 -6.00
N LEU A 231 -8.08 -6.94 -5.02
CA LEU A 231 -6.95 -7.76 -4.58
C LEU A 231 -7.14 -8.17 -3.13
N VAL A 232 -6.77 -9.41 -2.80
CA VAL A 232 -6.56 -9.84 -1.42
C VAL A 232 -5.07 -10.09 -1.23
N ILE A 233 -4.51 -9.53 -0.17
CA ILE A 233 -3.10 -9.65 0.18
C ILE A 233 -2.97 -10.49 1.46
N SER A 234 -2.06 -11.46 1.44
CA SER A 234 -1.76 -12.29 2.60
C SER A 234 -1.14 -11.47 3.74
N LEU A 235 -1.66 -11.67 4.94
CA LEU A 235 -1.07 -11.22 6.20
C LEU A 235 -0.03 -12.21 6.75
N GLY A 236 0.18 -13.34 6.08
CA GLY A 236 0.86 -14.52 6.59
C GLY A 236 -0.09 -15.43 7.38
N PRO A 237 0.46 -16.48 8.03
CA PRO A 237 -0.30 -17.36 8.91
C PRO A 237 -1.00 -16.60 10.04
N GLU A 238 -2.14 -17.09 10.50
CA GLU A 238 -2.85 -16.48 11.61
C GLU A 238 -2.03 -16.64 12.92
N PRO A 239 -1.74 -15.54 13.65
CA PRO A 239 -0.94 -15.64 14.86
C PRO A 239 -1.71 -16.40 15.95
N ILE A 240 -1.09 -17.45 16.50
CA ILE A 240 -1.64 -18.19 17.64
C ILE A 240 -1.65 -17.29 18.87
N SER A 241 -2.74 -17.30 19.64
CA SER A 241 -2.80 -16.60 20.92
C SER A 241 -2.19 -17.44 22.03
N ILE A 242 -1.22 -16.86 22.75
CA ILE A 242 -0.50 -17.48 23.87
C ILE A 242 -0.58 -16.59 25.10
N ILE A 243 -0.55 -17.18 26.29
CA ILE A 243 -0.51 -16.43 27.54
C ILE A 243 0.93 -15.92 27.76
N MET A 244 1.08 -14.62 27.98
CA MET A 244 2.37 -13.99 28.20
C MET A 244 3.06 -14.58 29.43
N PRO A 245 4.24 -15.23 29.27
CA PRO A 245 5.00 -15.74 30.40
C PRO A 245 5.45 -14.62 31.36
N ASN A 246 5.76 -15.02 32.59
CA ASN A 246 6.39 -14.12 33.54
C ASN A 246 7.92 -14.23 33.41
N PHE A 247 8.56 -13.19 32.90
CA PHE A 247 10.01 -13.10 32.80
C PHE A 247 10.65 -12.35 33.96
N LEU A 248 9.86 -11.70 34.83
CA LEU A 248 10.36 -10.92 35.95
C LEU A 248 11.19 -11.80 36.90
N GLY A 249 12.36 -11.31 37.31
CA GLY A 249 13.31 -12.02 38.16
C GLY A 249 14.12 -13.11 37.45
N LEU A 250 13.83 -13.44 36.19
CA LEU A 250 14.67 -14.34 35.41
C LEU A 250 15.89 -13.61 34.85
N THR A 251 16.97 -14.34 34.64
CA THR A 251 18.10 -13.86 33.83
C THR A 251 17.81 -14.08 32.35
N MET A 252 18.46 -13.34 31.46
CA MET A 252 18.32 -13.56 30.01
C MET A 252 18.66 -15.00 29.60
N GLU A 253 19.60 -15.65 30.27
CA GLU A 253 19.94 -17.07 30.05
C GLU A 253 18.74 -18.00 30.27
N LYS A 254 17.92 -17.74 31.30
CA LYS A 254 16.72 -18.53 31.60
C LYS A 254 15.51 -18.10 30.77
N ALA A 255 15.44 -16.82 30.38
CA ALA A 255 14.34 -16.28 29.59
C ALA A 255 14.43 -16.67 28.11
N ASN A 256 15.63 -16.70 27.53
CA ASN A 256 15.85 -16.95 26.09
C ASN A 256 15.18 -18.22 25.57
N PRO A 257 15.29 -19.40 26.22
CA PRO A 257 14.64 -20.62 25.72
C PRO A 257 13.12 -20.47 25.60
N VAL A 258 12.49 -19.79 26.56
CA VAL A 258 11.03 -19.55 26.57
C VAL A 258 10.64 -18.51 25.51
N ILE A 259 11.48 -17.50 25.29
CA ILE A 259 11.32 -16.49 24.22
C ILE A 259 11.35 -17.16 22.85
N GLU A 260 12.33 -18.03 22.62
CA GLU A 260 12.52 -18.76 21.35
C GLU A 260 11.39 -19.77 21.10
N GLU A 261 11.01 -20.56 22.10
CA GLU A 261 9.93 -21.55 22.00
C GLU A 261 8.59 -20.92 21.57
N ASN A 262 8.32 -19.71 22.05
CA ASN A 262 7.09 -18.98 21.78
C ASN A 262 7.20 -18.00 20.60
N ASN A 263 8.34 -17.98 19.90
CA ASN A 263 8.67 -17.06 18.82
C ASN A 263 8.41 -15.58 19.18
N PHE A 264 8.73 -15.16 20.41
CA PHE A 264 8.64 -13.74 20.76
C PHE A 264 9.78 -12.95 20.12
N VAL A 265 9.48 -11.74 19.65
CA VAL A 265 10.47 -10.87 19.00
C VAL A 265 10.96 -9.83 20.01
N ILE A 266 12.22 -9.93 20.45
CA ILE A 266 12.82 -8.87 21.28
C ILE A 266 13.16 -7.67 20.39
N LEU A 267 12.37 -6.61 20.49
CA LEU A 267 12.63 -5.35 19.77
C LEU A 267 13.88 -4.67 20.29
N THR A 268 13.98 -4.59 21.62
CA THR A 268 15.04 -3.91 22.32
C THR A 268 15.12 -4.42 23.75
N TRP A 269 16.29 -4.26 24.34
CA TRP A 269 16.54 -4.53 25.74
C TRP A 269 17.13 -3.26 26.34
N LYS A 270 16.63 -2.90 27.52
CA LYS A 270 17.05 -1.72 28.26
C LYS A 270 17.73 -2.15 29.54
N TYR A 271 18.49 -1.22 30.09
CA TYR A 271 19.04 -1.34 31.42
C TYR A 271 18.39 -0.29 32.31
N GLY A 272 18.12 -0.65 33.56
CA GLY A 272 17.49 0.25 34.51
C GLY A 272 17.81 -0.12 35.94
N VAL A 273 17.75 0.88 36.81
CA VAL A 273 17.90 0.68 38.26
C VAL A 273 16.68 -0.09 38.78
N SER A 274 16.92 -1.12 39.59
CA SER A 274 15.86 -1.83 40.30
C SER A 274 16.25 -2.04 41.75
N TYR A 275 15.25 -1.82 42.63
CA TYR A 275 15.34 -2.08 44.06
C TYR A 275 14.62 -3.38 44.47
N ASP A 276 14.07 -4.10 43.49
CA ASP A 276 13.26 -5.31 43.69
C ASP A 276 13.94 -6.54 43.07
N TYR A 277 14.81 -6.34 42.06
CA TYR A 277 15.47 -7.41 41.32
C TYR A 277 16.98 -7.18 41.27
N ALA A 278 17.75 -8.23 41.53
CA ALA A 278 19.21 -8.18 41.52
C ALA A 278 19.76 -7.85 40.12
N ALA A 279 20.98 -7.31 40.08
CA ALA A 279 21.63 -6.96 38.82
C ALA A 279 21.70 -8.18 37.87
N GLY A 280 21.35 -7.97 36.60
CA GLY A 280 21.30 -9.02 35.58
C GLY A 280 19.97 -9.79 35.49
N GLN A 281 19.02 -9.54 36.40
CA GLN A 281 17.64 -10.05 36.29
C GLN A 281 16.75 -9.08 35.51
N ILE A 282 15.73 -9.60 34.85
CA ILE A 282 14.69 -8.82 34.20
C ILE A 282 13.81 -8.17 35.28
N CYS A 283 13.69 -6.85 35.25
CA CYS A 283 12.90 -6.06 36.22
C CYS A 283 11.63 -5.46 35.61
N GLU A 284 11.51 -5.45 34.29
CA GLU A 284 10.31 -4.99 33.59
C GLU A 284 10.12 -5.76 32.28
N GLN A 285 8.87 -5.99 31.92
CA GLN A 285 8.47 -6.51 30.61
C GLN A 285 7.33 -5.66 30.06
N SER A 286 7.38 -5.32 28.76
CA SER A 286 6.41 -4.42 28.14
C SER A 286 4.98 -4.96 28.05
N VAL A 287 4.82 -6.29 28.07
CA VAL A 287 3.52 -6.97 28.08
C VAL A 287 3.37 -7.68 29.42
N ALA A 288 2.33 -7.37 30.18
CA ALA A 288 2.19 -7.90 31.53
C ALA A 288 2.02 -9.44 31.54
N PRO A 289 2.59 -10.15 32.54
CA PRO A 289 2.41 -11.58 32.68
C PRO A 289 0.92 -11.98 32.75
N GLY A 290 0.57 -13.14 32.18
CA GLY A 290 -0.80 -13.66 32.21
C GLY A 290 -1.75 -13.04 31.19
N THR A 291 -1.33 -11.99 30.47
CA THR A 291 -2.17 -11.38 29.42
C THR A 291 -2.10 -12.17 28.11
N PRO A 292 -3.18 -12.22 27.31
CA PRO A 292 -3.12 -12.81 25.98
C PRO A 292 -2.19 -12.01 25.05
N ALA A 293 -1.22 -12.70 24.46
CA ALA A 293 -0.34 -12.20 23.43
C ALA A 293 -0.47 -13.05 22.16
N LYS A 294 0.02 -12.55 21.03
CA LYS A 294 0.11 -13.31 19.78
C LYS A 294 1.52 -13.89 19.64
N THR A 295 1.66 -15.05 19.01
CA THR A 295 2.97 -15.54 18.54
C THR A 295 3.61 -14.49 17.64
N GLY A 296 4.92 -14.25 17.79
CA GLY A 296 5.59 -13.14 17.10
C GLY A 296 5.39 -11.79 17.77
N ALA A 297 4.74 -11.71 18.95
CA ALA A 297 4.59 -10.46 19.67
C ALA A 297 5.96 -9.85 20.00
N GLU A 298 6.00 -8.53 19.84
CA GLU A 298 7.15 -7.71 20.13
C GLU A 298 7.25 -7.44 21.63
N LEU A 299 8.41 -7.72 22.22
CA LEU A 299 8.66 -7.58 23.64
C LEU A 299 9.86 -6.66 23.86
N THR A 300 9.72 -5.75 24.83
CA THR A 300 10.84 -5.01 25.41
C THR A 300 11.04 -5.49 26.83
N LEU A 301 12.28 -5.85 27.16
CA LEU A 301 12.70 -6.27 28.50
C LEU A 301 13.66 -5.25 29.09
N THR A 302 13.48 -4.91 30.36
CA THR A 302 14.44 -4.09 31.11
C THR A 302 15.21 -4.99 32.06
N ILE A 303 16.54 -4.94 31.98
CA ILE A 303 17.46 -5.67 32.85
C ILE A 303 17.89 -4.75 33.99
N SER A 304 17.81 -5.26 35.21
CA SER A 304 18.28 -4.56 36.41
C SER A 304 19.79 -4.34 36.37
N GLU A 305 20.22 -3.12 36.62
CA GLU A 305 21.62 -2.76 36.91
C GLU A 305 21.92 -2.80 38.42
N GLY A 306 20.96 -3.23 39.23
CA GLY A 306 21.00 -3.10 40.68
C GLY A 306 20.39 -1.78 41.19
N PRO A 307 20.55 -1.46 42.48
CA PRO A 307 21.34 -2.19 43.47
C PRO A 307 20.71 -3.53 43.92
N GLY A 308 19.48 -3.83 43.49
CA GLY A 308 18.75 -5.03 43.88
C GLY A 308 17.91 -4.83 45.14
N PRO A 309 17.25 -5.91 45.61
CA PRO A 309 16.42 -5.93 46.81
C PRO A 309 17.04 -5.13 47.96
N GLN A 310 16.39 -4.06 48.38
CA GLN A 310 16.80 -3.30 49.56
C GLN A 310 16.02 -3.77 50.78
N THR A 311 16.72 -3.87 51.91
CA THR A 311 16.09 -4.21 53.18
C THR A 311 15.33 -3.00 53.74
N LYS A 312 14.03 -3.19 54.00
CA LYS A 312 13.13 -2.22 54.62
C LYS A 312 12.58 -2.80 55.92
N ALA A 313 12.24 -1.94 56.87
CA ALA A 313 11.58 -2.33 58.13
C ALA A 313 10.06 -2.12 58.01
N TYR A 314 9.29 -3.08 58.51
CA TYR A 314 7.84 -3.03 58.57
C TYR A 314 7.36 -3.34 59.99
N ASN A 315 6.50 -2.47 60.52
CA ASN A 315 5.87 -2.67 61.81
C ASN A 315 4.42 -3.15 61.64
N VAL A 316 4.15 -4.35 62.17
CA VAL A 316 2.81 -4.90 62.29
C VAL A 316 2.23 -4.48 63.61
N ARG A 317 1.08 -3.80 63.55
CA ARG A 317 0.17 -3.69 64.68
C ARG A 317 -1.14 -4.39 64.36
N TRP A 318 -1.48 -5.43 65.13
CA TRP A 318 -2.68 -6.24 64.92
C TRP A 318 -3.23 -6.77 66.25
N VAL A 319 -4.55 -6.91 66.36
CA VAL A 319 -5.22 -7.43 67.56
C VAL A 319 -5.66 -8.86 67.28
N VAL A 320 -5.34 -9.78 68.17
CA VAL A 320 -5.75 -11.19 68.06
C VAL A 320 -7.26 -11.29 68.19
N THR A 321 -7.92 -11.75 67.13
CA THR A 321 -9.38 -11.93 67.08
C THR A 321 -9.76 -13.38 67.24
N GLY A 322 -10.74 -13.69 68.09
CA GLY A 322 -11.21 -15.06 68.32
C GLY A 322 -12.41 -15.14 69.26
N ASP A 323 -12.90 -16.36 69.45
CA ASP A 323 -14.01 -16.77 70.31
C ASP A 323 -13.59 -17.04 71.77
N GLY A 324 -12.36 -16.67 72.13
CA GLY A 324 -11.78 -16.74 73.47
C GLY A 324 -10.81 -17.90 73.65
N GLY A 325 -9.81 -17.72 74.52
CA GLY A 325 -8.72 -18.66 74.73
C GLY A 325 -7.43 -18.27 74.00
N GLY A 326 -6.41 -19.12 74.14
CA GLY A 326 -5.11 -18.95 73.52
C GLY A 326 -5.09 -19.49 72.09
N HIS A 327 -4.47 -18.73 71.20
CA HIS A 327 -4.33 -19.03 69.78
C HIS A 327 -2.86 -19.11 69.39
N ASP A 328 -2.54 -19.99 68.44
CA ASP A 328 -1.23 -20.04 67.80
C ASP A 328 -1.14 -18.95 66.73
N VAL A 329 -0.29 -17.95 66.96
CA VAL A 329 -0.11 -16.83 66.03
C VAL A 329 1.24 -16.92 65.34
N ILE A 330 1.21 -16.95 64.00
CA ILE A 330 2.42 -16.94 63.17
C ILE A 330 2.35 -15.76 62.20
N ILE A 331 3.43 -14.99 62.10
CA ILE A 331 3.63 -14.05 61.00
C ILE A 331 4.67 -14.62 60.06
N ARG A 332 4.26 -14.85 58.82
CA ARG A 332 5.10 -15.33 57.73
C ARG A 332 5.30 -14.23 56.72
N ILE A 333 6.52 -14.08 56.22
CA ILE A 333 6.80 -13.18 55.10
C ILE A 333 7.40 -13.96 53.94
N SER A 334 7.14 -13.50 52.73
CA SER A 334 7.76 -13.99 51.51
C SER A 334 8.26 -12.80 50.71
N ASP A 335 9.58 -12.63 50.64
CA ASP A 335 10.25 -11.52 49.97
C ASP A 335 11.38 -12.03 49.04
N ALA A 336 12.29 -11.15 48.61
CA ALA A 336 13.39 -11.55 47.73
C ALA A 336 14.38 -12.56 48.35
N ASP A 337 14.44 -12.67 49.68
CA ASP A 337 15.28 -13.64 50.40
C ASP A 337 14.56 -14.98 50.62
N GLY A 338 13.30 -15.09 50.20
CA GLY A 338 12.46 -16.28 50.31
C GLY A 338 11.43 -16.19 51.45
N THR A 339 10.71 -17.29 51.64
CA THR A 339 9.64 -17.37 52.63
C THR A 339 10.16 -17.79 54.00
N ARG A 340 9.85 -17.03 55.07
CA ARG A 340 10.25 -17.31 56.45
C ARG A 340 9.21 -16.85 57.47
N GLU A 341 9.19 -17.53 58.61
CA GLU A 341 8.41 -17.08 59.78
C GLU A 341 9.24 -16.06 60.56
N VAL A 342 8.64 -14.91 60.83
CA VAL A 342 9.29 -13.80 61.55
C VAL A 342 8.74 -13.63 62.96
N TYR A 343 7.58 -14.23 63.24
CA TYR A 343 6.94 -14.22 64.56
C TYR A 343 6.19 -15.54 64.78
N HIS A 344 6.29 -16.10 65.98
CA HIS A 344 5.53 -17.28 66.41
C HIS A 344 5.34 -17.24 67.93
N GLU A 345 4.10 -17.10 68.39
CA GLU A 345 3.76 -17.06 69.82
C GLU A 345 2.34 -17.54 70.08
N GLN A 346 2.08 -18.03 71.30
CA GLN A 346 0.74 -18.31 71.81
C GLN A 346 0.17 -17.06 72.47
N MET A 347 -0.97 -16.56 71.99
CA MET A 347 -1.57 -15.30 72.46
C MET A 347 -3.06 -15.44 72.73
N ASP A 348 -3.57 -14.73 73.73
CA ASP A 348 -4.99 -14.75 74.04
C ASP A 348 -5.77 -13.79 73.13
N THR A 349 -7.04 -14.10 72.91
CA THR A 349 -7.98 -13.18 72.24
C THR A 349 -7.94 -11.79 72.90
N GLY A 350 -7.71 -10.75 72.09
CA GLY A 350 -7.62 -9.35 72.54
C GLY A 350 -6.20 -8.84 72.76
N ASP A 351 -5.19 -9.73 72.78
CA ASP A 351 -3.80 -9.32 72.83
C ASP A 351 -3.40 -8.52 71.57
N ILE A 352 -2.45 -7.60 71.73
CA ILE A 352 -1.97 -6.73 70.66
C ILE A 352 -0.56 -7.17 70.26
N ILE A 353 -0.41 -7.52 69.00
CA ILE A 353 0.90 -7.67 68.36
C ILE A 353 1.38 -6.29 67.95
N ASP A 354 2.57 -5.93 68.38
CA ASP A 354 3.32 -4.76 67.92
C ASP A 354 4.76 -5.22 67.62
N PHE A 355 4.98 -5.68 66.39
CA PHE A 355 6.19 -6.39 66.00
C PHE A 355 6.82 -5.77 64.76
N ASN A 356 8.14 -5.52 64.81
CA ASN A 356 8.89 -4.99 63.68
C ASN A 356 9.77 -6.07 63.07
N PHE A 357 9.72 -6.22 61.75
CA PHE A 357 10.59 -7.12 61.01
C PHE A 357 11.18 -6.42 59.79
N ASN A 358 12.22 -7.04 59.22
CA ASN A 358 12.84 -6.59 57.98
C ASN A 358 12.44 -7.48 56.82
N TYR A 359 12.22 -6.87 55.66
CA TYR A 359 11.97 -7.56 54.38
C TYR A 359 12.80 -6.94 53.26
N SER A 360 13.13 -7.72 52.24
CA SER A 360 14.00 -7.30 51.12
C SER A 360 13.23 -7.20 49.80
N GLY A 361 13.28 -6.04 49.15
CA GLY A 361 12.60 -5.80 47.87
C GLY A 361 11.08 -5.70 48.02
N ARG A 362 10.33 -6.38 47.15
CA ARG A 362 8.88 -6.61 47.33
C ARG A 362 8.65 -7.91 48.06
N GLY A 363 7.60 -7.93 48.86
CA GLY A 363 7.17 -9.15 49.51
C GLY A 363 5.70 -9.14 49.89
N THR A 364 5.29 -10.22 50.54
CA THR A 364 3.98 -10.36 51.14
C THR A 364 4.15 -10.78 52.59
N MET A 365 3.23 -10.34 53.44
CA MET A 365 3.11 -10.77 54.83
C MET A 365 1.76 -11.45 55.02
N GLU A 366 1.79 -12.62 55.66
CA GLU A 366 0.61 -13.35 56.10
C GLU A 366 0.62 -13.47 57.62
N ILE A 367 -0.52 -13.19 58.26
CA ILE A 367 -0.78 -13.52 59.66
C ILE A 367 -1.66 -14.75 59.68
N LEU A 368 -1.17 -15.80 60.33
CA LEU A 368 -1.86 -17.06 60.52
C LEU A 368 -2.32 -17.15 61.98
N LEU A 369 -3.58 -17.56 62.17
CA LEU A 369 -4.18 -17.88 63.46
C LEU A 369 -4.58 -19.34 63.44
N ASP A 370 -4.05 -20.14 64.35
CA ASP A 370 -4.29 -21.60 64.44
C ASP A 370 -4.06 -22.32 63.10
N GLY A 371 -3.06 -21.86 62.34
CA GLY A 371 -2.68 -22.39 61.03
C GLY A 371 -3.49 -21.85 59.83
N VAL A 372 -4.44 -20.94 60.04
CA VAL A 372 -5.28 -20.35 58.99
C VAL A 372 -4.85 -18.91 58.72
N VAL A 373 -4.61 -18.54 57.46
CA VAL A 373 -4.32 -17.14 57.08
C VAL A 373 -5.54 -16.26 57.35
N VAL A 374 -5.43 -15.36 58.33
CA VAL A 374 -6.47 -14.39 58.71
C VAL A 374 -6.23 -13.00 58.14
N ARG A 375 -4.99 -12.69 57.76
CA ARG A 375 -4.62 -11.45 57.09
C ARG A 375 -3.49 -11.69 56.10
N SER A 376 -3.59 -11.08 54.93
CA SER A 376 -2.50 -10.99 53.95
C SER A 376 -2.32 -9.53 53.53
N SER A 377 -1.10 -9.08 53.34
CA SER A 377 -0.78 -7.70 52.93
C SER A 377 0.49 -7.66 52.10
N ASP A 378 0.47 -6.86 51.03
CA ASP A 378 1.66 -6.57 50.23
C ASP A 378 2.63 -5.67 51.01
N LEU A 379 3.92 -5.95 50.85
CA LEU A 379 5.03 -5.19 51.40
C LEU A 379 5.77 -4.52 50.24
N ASP A 380 5.45 -3.26 49.97
CA ASP A 380 6.05 -2.43 48.92
C ASP A 380 7.00 -1.37 49.46
#